data_AF-A0A7W7M4P5-F1
#
_entry.id   AF-A0A7W7M4P5-F1
#
_cell.length_a   1.000
_cell.length_b   1.000
_cell.length_c   1.000
_cell.angle_alpha   90.00
_cell.angle_beta   90.00
_cell.angle_gamma   90.00
#
_symmetry.space_group_name_H-M   'P 1'
#
loop_
_entity.id
_entity.type
_entity.pdbx_description
1 polymer ?
#
loop_
_entity_poly.entity_id
_entity_poly.type
_entity_poly.pdbx_seq_one_letter_code
_entity_poly.pdbx_strand_id
1 'polypeptide(L)' 'MRLTDFWGRLEQAFGAAYARSIAADHAFAALGGRTIDQAIAQGVETATIWRAVVASYPDRVPSQLH' A
#
# COMPACT_ATOMS: atom_id res chain seq x y z
N MET A 1 5.29 -5.07 9.70
CA MET A 1 4.33 -4.18 10.38
C MET A 1 2.96 -4.85 10.46
N ARG A 2 2.04 -4.41 11.33
CA ARG A 2 0.69 -5.01 11.33
C ARG A 2 -0.17 -4.41 10.22
N LEU A 3 -1.28 -5.08 9.90
CA LEU A 3 -2.23 -4.60 8.89
C LEU A 3 -2.85 -3.25 9.28
N THR A 4 -3.15 -3.04 10.56
CA THR A 4 -3.65 -1.75 11.05
C THR A 4 -2.66 -0.60 10.85
N ASP A 5 -1.36 -0.85 11.09
CA ASP A 5 -0.29 0.15 10.83
C ASP A 5 -0.19 0.47 9.34
N PHE A 6 -0.29 -0.56 8.48
CA PHE A 6 -0.30 -0.39 7.02
C PHE A 6 -1.40 0.57 6.59
N TRP A 7 -2.64 0.33 7.05
CA TRP A 7 -3.77 1.19 6.74
C TRP A 7 -3.53 2.60 7.26
N GLY A 8 -3.10 2.77 8.51
CA GLY A 8 -2.78 4.10 9.05
C GLY A 8 -1.78 4.88 8.19
N ARG A 9 -0.71 4.23 7.71
CA ARG A 9 0.27 4.87 6.80
C ARG A 9 -0.33 5.20 5.44
N LEU A 10 -1.13 4.29 4.88
CA LEU A 10 -1.80 4.48 3.60
C LEU A 10 -2.81 5.64 3.67
N GLU A 11 -3.57 5.72 4.76
CA GLU A 11 -4.51 6.79 5.05
C GLU A 11 -3.81 8.13 5.29
N GLN A 12 -2.61 8.13 5.88
CA GLN A 12 -1.81 9.35 6.02
C GLN A 12 -1.25 9.84 4.68
N ALA A 13 -0.83 8.94 3.79
CA ALA A 13 -0.28 9.30 2.49
C ALA A 13 -1.37 9.69 1.46
N PHE A 14 -2.52 9.01 1.48
CA PHE A 14 -3.55 9.14 0.45
C PHE A 14 -4.89 9.70 0.97
N GLY A 15 -5.11 9.71 2.27
CA GLY A 15 -6.40 10.02 2.90
C GLY A 15 -7.28 8.77 3.08
N ALA A 16 -8.04 8.74 4.17
CA ALA A 16 -8.92 7.61 4.53
C ALA A 16 -9.89 7.18 3.42
N ALA A 17 -10.49 8.15 2.72
CA ALA A 17 -11.43 7.89 1.64
C ALA A 17 -10.78 7.24 0.42
N TYR A 18 -9.54 7.64 0.07
CA TYR A 18 -8.87 7.18 -1.13
C TYR A 18 -8.04 5.91 -0.90
N ALA A 19 -7.52 5.72 0.32
CA ALA A 19 -6.70 4.57 0.70
C ALA A 19 -7.37 3.23 0.38
N ARG A 20 -8.67 3.09 0.64
CA ARG A 20 -9.39 1.83 0.35
C ARG A 20 -9.66 1.63 -1.13
N SER A 21 -9.94 2.70 -1.88
CA SER A 21 -10.09 2.64 -3.33
C SER A 21 -8.77 2.22 -3.99
N ILE A 22 -7.66 2.86 -3.64
CA ILE A 22 -6.35 2.52 -4.24
C ILE A 22 -5.97 1.07 -3.93
N ALA A 23 -6.29 0.58 -2.73
CA ALA A 23 -5.92 -0.78 -2.36
C ALA A 23 -6.70 -1.87 -3.10
N ALA A 24 -7.92 -1.56 -3.53
CA ALA A 24 -8.77 -2.48 -4.28
C ALA A 24 -8.57 -2.33 -5.80
N ASP A 25 -8.36 -1.11 -6.29
CA ASP A 25 -8.39 -0.78 -7.72
C ASP A 25 -6.99 -0.74 -8.36
N HIS A 26 -5.96 -0.38 -7.58
CA HIS A 26 -4.62 -0.18 -8.11
C HIS A 26 -3.76 -1.44 -8.01
N ALA A 27 -3.34 -1.95 -9.17
CA ALA A 27 -2.40 -3.05 -9.29
C ALA A 27 -0.95 -2.55 -9.27
N PHE A 28 -0.13 -3.12 -8.39
CA PHE A 28 1.27 -2.77 -8.25
C PHE A 28 2.15 -3.73 -9.03
N ALA A 29 2.98 -3.21 -9.94
CA ALA A 29 3.91 -4.01 -10.72
C ALA A 29 4.89 -4.79 -9.82
N ALA A 30 5.35 -4.18 -8.72
CA ALA A 30 6.23 -4.82 -7.73
C ALA A 30 5.56 -6.00 -6.98
N LEU A 31 4.22 -6.11 -7.00
CA LEU A 31 3.48 -7.25 -6.45
C LEU A 31 3.12 -8.29 -7.53
N GLY A 32 3.70 -8.16 -8.72
CA GLY A 32 3.38 -8.98 -9.90
C GLY A 32 2.09 -8.55 -10.59
N GLY A 33 1.76 -7.25 -10.56
CA GLY A 33 0.53 -6.72 -11.15
C GLY A 33 -0.71 -7.02 -10.32
N ARG A 34 -0.56 -7.16 -9.00
CA ARG A 34 -1.65 -7.44 -8.05
C ARG A 34 -2.00 -6.21 -7.23
N THR A 35 -3.25 -6.14 -6.82
CA THR A 35 -3.72 -5.09 -5.91
C THR A 35 -3.27 -5.39 -4.48
N ILE A 36 -3.35 -4.38 -3.60
CA ILE A 36 -3.03 -4.55 -2.17
C ILE A 36 -3.94 -5.63 -1.57
N ASP A 37 -5.23 -5.60 -1.87
CA ASP A 37 -6.20 -6.58 -1.34
C ASP A 37 -5.86 -8.00 -1.79
N GLN A 38 -5.54 -8.18 -3.09
CA GLN A 38 -5.08 -9.47 -3.60
C GLN A 38 -3.77 -9.92 -2.97
N ALA A 39 -2.81 -9.03 -2.77
CA ALA A 39 -1.55 -9.36 -2.13
C ALA A 39 -1.76 -9.80 -0.67
N ILE A 40 -2.64 -9.12 0.07
CA ILE A 40 -3.03 -9.52 1.43
C ILE A 40 -3.69 -10.91 1.42
N ALA A 41 -4.65 -11.14 0.50
CA ALA A 41 -5.34 -12.42 0.36
C ALA A 41 -4.38 -13.57 -0.01
N GLN A 42 -3.31 -13.27 -0.76
CA GLN A 42 -2.23 -14.21 -1.10
C GLN A 42 -1.22 -14.41 0.05
N GLY A 43 -1.39 -13.73 1.18
CA GLY A 43 -0.48 -13.84 2.32
C GLY A 43 0.83 -13.07 2.16
N VAL A 44 0.89 -12.09 1.25
CA VAL A 44 2.07 -11.22 1.09
C VAL A 44 2.21 -10.34 2.33
N GLU A 45 3.43 -10.22 2.85
CA GLU A 45 3.70 -9.36 3.99
C GLU A 45 3.36 -7.89 3.70
N THR A 46 2.67 -7.26 4.64
CA THR A 46 2.27 -5.84 4.55
C THR A 46 3.46 -4.89 4.42
N ALA A 47 4.64 -5.26 4.95
CA ALA A 47 5.87 -4.51 4.75
C ALA A 47 6.34 -4.52 3.29
N THR A 48 6.22 -5.67 2.61
CA THR A 48 6.51 -5.82 1.18
C THR A 48 5.52 -5.02 0.34
N ILE A 49 4.23 -5.10 0.68
CA ILE A 49 3.17 -4.31 0.04
C ILE A 49 3.45 -2.81 0.20
N TRP A 50 3.82 -2.36 1.39
CA TRP A 50 4.15 -0.96 1.63
C TRP A 50 5.33 -0.47 0.81
N ARG A 51 6.41 -1.26 0.72
CA ARG A 51 7.55 -0.92 -0.14
C ARG A 51 7.14 -0.78 -1.62
N ALA A 52 6.24 -1.64 -2.10
CA ALA A 52 5.69 -1.52 -3.45
C ALA A 52 4.90 -0.21 -3.63
N VAL A 53 4.13 0.19 -2.61
CA VAL A 53 3.40 1.47 -2.59
C VAL A 53 4.36 2.65 -2.64
N VAL A 54 5.38 2.69 -1.76
CA VAL A 54 6.37 3.77 -1.74
C VAL A 54 7.13 3.88 -3.06
N ALA A 55 7.53 2.74 -3.64
CA ALA A 55 8.22 2.71 -4.92
C ALA A 55 7.35 3.18 -6.09
N SER A 56 6.03 2.96 -6.03
CA SER A 56 5.09 3.38 -7.08
C SER A 56 4.65 4.84 -6.90
N TYR A 57 4.66 5.36 -5.67
CA TYR A 57 4.22 6.70 -5.33
C TYR A 57 5.27 7.49 -4.52
N PRO A 58 6.47 7.70 -5.07
CA PRO A 58 7.54 8.40 -4.36
C PRO A 58 7.21 9.87 -4.05
N ASP A 59 6.31 10.49 -4.83
CA ASP A 59 5.89 11.88 -4.65
C ASP A 59 4.81 12.04 -3.56
N ARG A 60 3.98 11.01 -3.34
CA ARG A 60 2.87 11.05 -2.38
C ARG A 60 3.17 10.41 -1.04
N VAL A 61 4.14 9.50 -0.98
CA VAL A 61 4.56 8.90 0.28
C VAL A 61 5.77 9.68 0.82
N PRO A 62 5.59 10.49 1.88
CA PRO A 62 6.72 11.22 2.47
C PRO A 62 7.75 10.25 3.06
N SER A 63 9.03 10.63 2.98
CA SER A 63 10.17 9.85 3.47
C SER A 63 10.10 9.49 4.96
N GLN A 64 9.30 10.22 5.74
CA GLN A 64 9.04 9.92 7.15
C GLN A 64 8.22 8.63 7.37
N LEU A 65 7.54 8.14 6.33
CA LEU A 65 6.78 6.89 6.36
C LEU A 65 7.53 5.71 5.73
N HIS A 66 8.79 5.93 5.30
CA HIS A 66 9.63 4.91 4.66
C HIS A 66 10.05 3.81 5.65
#